data_AF-A0A383DK23-F1
#
_entry.id   AF-A0A383DK23-F1
#
_cell.length_a   1.000
_cell.length_b   1.000
_cell.length_c   1.000
_cell.angle_alpha   90.00
_cell.angle_beta   90.00
_cell.angle_gamma   90.00
#
_symmetry.space_group_name_H-M   'P 1'
#
loop_
_entity.id
_entity.type
_entity.pdbx_description
1 polymer ?
#
loop_
_entity_poly.entity_id
_entity_poly.type
_entity_poly.pdbx_seq_one_letter_code
_entity_poly.pdbx_strand_id
1 'polypeptide(L)'
;KNLSRITKINKNSGEIIWHVGRRWLGENNIIEPAEQTDRFSGQHGLQLLNNGNLVIFDNGISSGINDGTNIQKSRAMELKVSDILEVVWSYTLPVDLYGVISGNAQKLSNGNYFITTVGSSDGAHSLEVNNSGEIVWDCKYNVGTPQGAIYRAMRTAGLYKTDSPLSMQNFNLPQLSQLKSIYPNPFNPIINIEYELSEPTAVQFGIYNIKGEEIDRINVGYKQPGFYTTVWNGE
;
A
#
# COMPACT_ATOMS: atom_id res chain seq x y z
N LYS A 1 -23.38 0.32 -2.73
CA LYS A 1 -23.84 1.17 -3.84
C LYS A 1 -25.36 1.29 -3.95
N ASN A 2 -26.09 0.37 -4.59
CA ASN A 2 -27.50 0.63 -4.98
C ASN A 2 -28.45 0.86 -3.79
N LEU A 3 -28.15 0.25 -2.65
CA LEU A 3 -28.89 0.47 -1.41
C LEU A 3 -28.44 1.71 -0.63
N SER A 4 -27.37 2.39 -1.07
CA SER A 4 -26.68 3.45 -0.33
C SER A 4 -26.37 3.04 1.12
N ARG A 5 -25.88 1.82 1.28
CA ARG A 5 -25.75 1.13 2.57
C ARG A 5 -24.48 0.30 2.66
N ILE A 6 -23.90 0.23 3.85
CA ILE A 6 -22.85 -0.71 4.25
C ILE A 6 -23.44 -1.62 5.33
N THR A 7 -23.18 -2.92 5.22
CA THR A 7 -23.71 -3.93 6.13
C THR A 7 -22.57 -4.76 6.68
N LYS A 8 -22.57 -4.98 7.99
CA LYS A 8 -21.71 -5.99 8.62
C LYS A 8 -22.54 -7.25 8.88
N ILE A 9 -22.05 -8.38 8.39
CA ILE A 9 -22.72 -9.68 8.50
C ILE A 9 -21.80 -10.63 9.25
N ASN A 10 -22.36 -11.39 10.19
CA ASN A 10 -21.65 -12.49 10.82
C ASN A 10 -21.40 -13.60 9.79
N LYS A 11 -20.13 -13.94 9.55
CA LYS A 11 -19.77 -14.94 8.54
C LYS A 11 -20.37 -16.32 8.80
N ASN A 12 -20.53 -16.71 10.07
CA ASN A 12 -20.93 -18.05 10.45
C ASN A 12 -22.46 -18.19 10.53
N SER A 13 -23.15 -17.22 11.15
CA SER A 13 -24.62 -17.27 11.28
C SER A 13 -25.37 -16.66 10.10
N GLY A 14 -24.71 -15.80 9.29
CA GLY A 14 -25.37 -15.03 8.25
C GLY A 14 -26.21 -13.86 8.78
N GLU A 15 -26.23 -13.66 10.10
CA GLU A 15 -26.99 -12.58 10.72
C GLU A 15 -26.37 -11.22 10.42
N ILE A 16 -27.24 -10.25 10.18
CA ILE A 16 -26.85 -8.85 10.10
C ILE A 16 -26.51 -8.37 11.50
N ILE A 17 -25.26 -7.91 11.67
CA ILE A 17 -24.80 -7.30 12.92
C ILE A 17 -25.28 -5.84 12.97
N TRP A 18 -25.11 -5.10 11.87
CA TRP A 18 -25.62 -3.74 11.74
C TRP A 18 -25.66 -3.28 10.28
N HIS A 19 -26.41 -2.21 10.06
CA HIS A 19 -26.42 -1.40 8.85
C HIS A 19 -26.01 0.04 9.13
N VAL A 20 -25.35 0.69 8.18
CA VAL A 20 -25.18 2.16 8.13
C VAL A 20 -25.52 2.67 6.74
N GLY A 21 -26.08 3.88 6.64
CA GLY A 21 -26.46 4.52 5.38
C GLY A 21 -27.98 4.73 5.28
N ARG A 22 -28.56 4.50 4.10
CA ARG A 22 -30.00 4.74 3.89
C ARG A 22 -30.87 3.68 4.56
N ARG A 23 -31.82 4.13 5.39
CA ARG A 23 -32.90 3.29 5.96
C ARG A 23 -33.90 2.86 4.91
N TRP A 24 -34.26 1.58 4.91
CA TRP A 24 -35.35 1.03 4.12
C TRP A 24 -36.53 0.62 5.01
N LEU A 25 -37.72 0.55 4.41
CA LEU A 25 -38.95 0.20 5.11
C LEU A 25 -38.83 -1.20 5.74
N GLY A 26 -39.17 -1.30 7.04
CA GLY A 26 -39.15 -2.57 7.78
C GLY A 26 -37.77 -2.99 8.31
N GLU A 27 -36.73 -2.16 8.15
CA GLU A 27 -35.41 -2.46 8.70
C GLU A 27 -35.29 -2.05 10.16
N ASN A 28 -34.84 -3.00 10.97
CA ASN A 28 -34.34 -2.79 12.32
C ASN A 28 -32.80 -2.81 12.28
N ASN A 29 -32.12 -2.27 13.29
CA ASN A 29 -30.65 -2.27 13.44
C ASN A 29 -29.87 -1.43 12.41
N ILE A 30 -30.45 -0.32 11.96
CA ILE A 30 -29.69 0.71 11.24
C ILE A 30 -29.13 1.75 12.21
N ILE A 31 -27.83 1.97 12.11
CA ILE A 31 -27.09 3.01 12.81
C ILE A 31 -27.09 4.24 11.91
N GLU A 32 -27.70 5.31 12.41
CA GLU A 32 -27.83 6.59 11.70
C GLU A 32 -26.75 7.56 12.18
N PRO A 33 -26.35 8.54 11.34
CA PRO A 33 -25.59 9.68 11.83
C PRO A 33 -26.47 10.64 12.64
N ALA A 34 -25.82 11.51 13.41
CA ALA A 34 -26.51 12.59 14.13
C ALA A 34 -27.12 13.61 13.16
N GLU A 35 -26.36 13.98 12.13
CA GLU A 35 -26.74 15.03 11.18
C GLU A 35 -27.14 14.46 9.82
N GLN A 36 -28.13 15.08 9.18
CA GLN A 36 -28.55 14.68 7.84
C GLN A 36 -27.44 14.87 6.80
N THR A 37 -26.59 15.88 6.99
CA THR A 37 -25.44 16.17 6.12
C THR A 37 -24.42 15.04 6.11
N ASP A 38 -24.37 14.21 7.14
CA ASP A 38 -23.41 13.11 7.27
C ASP A 38 -23.85 11.83 6.55
N ARG A 39 -25.04 11.83 5.96
CA ARG A 39 -25.53 10.70 5.15
C ARG A 39 -24.76 10.60 3.84
N PHE A 40 -24.35 9.39 3.49
CA PHE A 40 -23.71 9.07 2.21
C PHE A 40 -24.68 8.36 1.25
N SER A 41 -24.32 8.34 -0.04
CA SER A 41 -25.16 7.75 -1.09
C SER A 41 -24.36 7.26 -2.28
N GLY A 42 -24.72 6.10 -2.80
CA GLY A 42 -24.04 5.50 -3.96
C GLY A 42 -22.59 5.11 -3.71
N GLN A 43 -22.18 4.99 -2.46
CA GLN A 43 -20.79 4.88 -2.04
C GLN A 43 -20.02 3.70 -2.66
N HIS A 44 -18.72 3.94 -2.83
CA HIS A 44 -17.69 3.04 -3.34
C HIS A 44 -16.44 3.12 -2.47
N GLY A 45 -15.53 2.15 -2.62
CA GLY A 45 -14.36 2.03 -1.75
C GLY A 45 -14.77 1.66 -0.31
N LEU A 46 -14.10 0.69 0.27
CA LEU A 46 -14.23 0.41 1.69
C LEU A 46 -12.89 -0.13 2.18
N GLN A 47 -12.24 0.63 3.04
CA GLN A 47 -11.06 0.19 3.78
C GLN A 47 -11.42 0.12 5.26
N LEU A 48 -11.24 -1.05 5.87
CA LEU A 48 -11.32 -1.22 7.31
C LEU A 48 -9.95 -0.90 7.92
N LEU A 49 -9.91 0.02 8.88
CA LEU A 49 -8.70 0.41 9.60
C LEU A 49 -8.50 -0.45 10.86
N ASN A 50 -7.27 -0.51 11.38
CA ASN A 50 -6.93 -1.30 12.57
C ASN A 50 -7.68 -0.86 13.83
N ASN A 51 -8.08 0.42 13.91
CA ASN A 51 -8.90 0.97 14.99
C ASN A 51 -10.41 0.66 14.83
N GLY A 52 -10.81 -0.05 13.77
CA GLY A 52 -12.20 -0.38 13.47
C GLY A 52 -12.96 0.64 12.62
N ASN A 53 -12.36 1.79 12.31
CA ASN A 53 -12.98 2.81 11.45
C ASN A 53 -13.05 2.32 10.00
N LEU A 54 -13.99 2.89 9.25
CA LEU A 54 -14.20 2.63 7.83
C LEU A 54 -13.84 3.87 7.02
N VAL A 55 -13.06 3.70 5.95
CA VAL A 55 -12.83 4.75 4.97
C VAL A 55 -13.58 4.42 3.69
N ILE A 56 -14.38 5.38 3.21
CA ILE A 56 -15.22 5.22 2.03
C ILE A 56 -15.12 6.44 1.11
N PHE A 57 -15.46 6.22 -0.14
CA PHE A 57 -15.76 7.27 -1.11
C PHE A 57 -17.29 7.36 -1.27
N ASP A 58 -17.87 8.43 -0.73
CA ASP A 58 -19.26 8.80 -0.95
C ASP A 58 -19.38 9.46 -2.33
N ASN A 59 -19.95 8.74 -3.29
CA ASN A 59 -20.22 9.30 -4.61
C ASN A 59 -21.19 10.49 -4.52
N GLY A 60 -22.05 10.55 -3.50
CA GLY A 60 -22.85 11.72 -3.20
C GLY A 60 -24.06 11.93 -4.09
N ILE A 61 -24.69 10.85 -4.59
CA ILE A 61 -25.92 10.89 -5.41
C ILE A 61 -27.03 11.76 -4.76
N SER A 62 -27.13 11.73 -3.42
CA SER A 62 -28.11 12.49 -2.63
C SER A 62 -27.49 13.65 -1.84
N SER A 63 -26.21 13.97 -2.04
CA SER A 63 -25.50 14.99 -1.25
C SER A 63 -26.19 16.36 -1.28
N GLY A 64 -26.59 16.84 -2.46
CA GLY A 64 -27.30 18.12 -2.61
C GLY A 64 -28.68 18.17 -1.93
N ILE A 65 -29.32 17.01 -1.73
CA ILE A 65 -30.57 16.90 -0.96
C ILE A 65 -30.24 16.88 0.54
N ASN A 66 -29.17 16.17 0.92
CA ASN A 66 -28.75 16.02 2.31
C ASN A 66 -28.27 17.34 2.93
N ASP A 67 -27.63 18.21 2.14
CA ASP A 67 -27.12 19.51 2.58
C ASP A 67 -28.01 20.71 2.16
N GLY A 68 -29.12 20.46 1.46
CA GLY A 68 -30.06 21.48 1.00
C GLY A 68 -29.55 22.39 -0.12
N THR A 69 -28.35 22.16 -0.66
CA THR A 69 -27.76 23.01 -1.71
C THR A 69 -28.25 22.68 -3.11
N ASN A 70 -28.89 21.52 -3.30
CA ASN A 70 -29.24 20.94 -4.61
C ASN A 70 -28.05 20.67 -5.54
N ILE A 71 -26.81 20.82 -5.05
CA ILE A 71 -25.59 20.58 -5.81
C ILE A 71 -24.98 19.26 -5.35
N GLN A 72 -24.81 18.30 -6.27
CA GLN A 72 -24.17 17.03 -5.93
C GLN A 72 -22.65 17.17 -5.84
N LYS A 73 -22.07 16.57 -4.80
CA LYS A 73 -20.65 16.59 -4.47
C LYS A 73 -20.23 15.22 -3.97
N SER A 74 -19.06 14.76 -4.36
CA SER A 74 -18.48 13.53 -3.81
C SER A 74 -17.65 13.86 -2.57
N ARG A 75 -17.49 12.88 -1.68
CA ARG A 75 -16.72 13.05 -0.45
C ARG A 75 -15.89 11.82 -0.14
N ALA A 76 -14.72 12.04 0.45
CA ALA A 76 -14.02 10.99 1.19
C ALA A 76 -14.42 11.09 2.66
N MET A 77 -14.66 9.95 3.32
CA MET A 77 -15.13 9.92 4.70
C MET A 77 -14.41 8.84 5.49
N GLU A 78 -13.97 9.17 6.71
CA GLU A 78 -13.61 8.21 7.75
C GLU A 78 -14.76 8.14 8.76
N LEU A 79 -15.29 6.94 8.95
CA LEU A 79 -16.49 6.67 9.72
C LEU A 79 -16.15 5.76 10.90
N LYS A 80 -16.66 6.10 12.07
CA LYS A 80 -16.67 5.24 13.24
C LYS A 80 -18.08 4.76 13.49
N VAL A 81 -18.25 3.44 13.48
CA VAL A 81 -19.55 2.78 13.65
C VAL A 81 -19.67 2.28 15.08
N SER A 82 -20.58 2.88 15.84
CA SER A 82 -20.91 2.52 17.23
C SER A 82 -22.44 2.49 17.38
N ASP A 83 -22.99 2.95 18.49
CA ASP A 83 -24.44 3.16 18.62
C ASP A 83 -24.94 4.30 17.70
N ILE A 84 -24.05 5.22 17.34
CA ILE A 84 -24.24 6.26 16.34
C ILE A 84 -23.15 6.17 15.26
N LEU A 85 -23.47 6.61 14.05
CA LEU A 85 -22.49 6.78 12.98
C LEU A 85 -21.79 8.15 13.16
N GLU A 86 -20.52 8.11 13.53
CA GLU A 86 -19.69 9.29 13.71
C GLU A 86 -18.79 9.50 12.47
N VAL A 87 -18.80 10.71 11.89
CA VAL A 87 -17.86 11.11 10.83
C VAL A 87 -16.60 11.67 11.50
N VAL A 88 -15.57 10.83 11.61
CA VAL A 88 -14.29 11.18 12.27
C VAL A 88 -13.49 12.16 11.43
N TRP A 89 -13.61 12.04 10.11
CA TRP A 89 -13.01 12.95 9.15
C TRP A 89 -13.81 12.92 7.85
N SER A 90 -13.89 14.06 7.17
CA SER A 90 -14.39 14.09 5.80
C SER A 90 -13.71 15.18 4.99
N TYR A 91 -13.70 14.97 3.68
CA TYR A 91 -13.30 15.97 2.70
C TYR A 91 -14.31 15.98 1.56
N THR A 92 -14.90 17.15 1.30
CA THR A 92 -15.81 17.35 0.18
C THR A 92 -15.02 17.82 -1.03
N LEU A 93 -15.13 17.09 -2.12
CA LEU A 93 -14.41 17.42 -3.35
C LEU A 93 -15.01 18.70 -3.97
N PRO A 94 -14.19 19.49 -4.69
CA PRO A 94 -14.67 20.48 -5.64
C PRO A 94 -15.78 19.93 -6.55
N VAL A 95 -16.77 20.77 -6.87
CA VAL A 95 -17.98 20.37 -7.62
C VAL A 95 -17.67 19.85 -9.03
N ASP A 96 -16.61 20.34 -9.66
CA ASP A 96 -16.09 19.88 -10.96
C ASP A 96 -15.49 18.46 -10.89
N LEU A 97 -15.07 18.03 -9.69
CA LEU A 97 -14.56 16.69 -9.42
C LEU A 97 -15.64 15.71 -8.93
N TYR A 98 -16.92 16.10 -8.97
CA TYR A 98 -18.04 15.21 -8.67
C TYR A 98 -17.99 13.96 -9.55
N GLY A 99 -17.91 12.80 -8.90
CA GLY A 99 -17.90 11.49 -9.54
C GLY A 99 -19.12 10.68 -9.12
N VAL A 100 -20.12 10.57 -10.00
CA VAL A 100 -21.36 9.83 -9.72
C VAL A 100 -21.19 8.30 -9.76
N ILE A 101 -20.13 7.82 -10.40
CA ILE A 101 -19.78 6.39 -10.48
C ILE A 101 -18.35 6.16 -10.01
N SER A 102 -18.04 4.91 -9.66
CA SER A 102 -16.67 4.49 -9.34
C SER A 102 -15.98 5.30 -8.24
N GLY A 103 -14.66 5.22 -8.15
CA GLY A 103 -13.87 5.96 -7.19
C GLY A 103 -13.47 5.15 -5.96
N ASN A 104 -12.63 5.77 -5.14
CA ASN A 104 -12.04 5.16 -3.97
C ASN A 104 -11.52 6.22 -2.99
N ALA A 105 -11.46 5.87 -1.72
CA ALA A 105 -10.74 6.61 -0.70
C ALA A 105 -9.91 5.61 0.10
N GLN A 106 -8.67 5.96 0.41
CA GLN A 106 -7.73 5.13 1.13
C GLN A 106 -6.99 5.98 2.16
N LYS A 107 -7.04 5.60 3.44
CA LYS A 107 -6.13 6.13 4.47
C LYS A 107 -4.73 5.59 4.23
N LEU A 108 -3.76 6.48 4.17
CA LEU A 108 -2.36 6.21 3.98
C LEU A 108 -1.62 6.12 5.33
N SER A 109 -0.44 5.49 5.33
CA SER A 109 0.39 5.32 6.52
C SER A 109 0.94 6.64 7.08
N ASN A 110 1.07 7.67 6.25
CA ASN A 110 1.45 9.02 6.67
C ASN A 110 0.28 9.81 7.29
N GLY A 111 -0.91 9.22 7.38
CA GLY A 111 -2.11 9.84 7.93
C GLY A 111 -2.97 10.59 6.90
N ASN A 112 -2.51 10.75 5.67
CA ASN A 112 -3.28 11.40 4.60
C ASN A 112 -4.32 10.47 3.99
N TYR A 113 -5.17 11.01 3.12
CA TYR A 113 -6.17 10.28 2.35
C TYR A 113 -5.87 10.37 0.87
N PHE A 114 -5.75 9.20 0.23
CA PHE A 114 -5.68 9.08 -1.22
C PHE A 114 -7.07 8.87 -1.78
N ILE A 115 -7.54 9.82 -2.59
CA ILE A 115 -8.89 9.88 -3.12
C ILE A 115 -8.80 9.68 -4.63
N THR A 116 -9.65 8.84 -5.20
CA THR A 116 -9.80 8.70 -6.66
C THR A 116 -11.23 8.97 -7.05
N THR A 117 -11.42 9.85 -8.02
CA THR A 117 -12.72 10.18 -8.61
C THR A 117 -12.63 10.15 -10.12
N VAL A 118 -13.73 9.84 -10.80
CA VAL A 118 -13.84 9.95 -12.27
C VAL A 118 -14.01 11.40 -12.72
N GLY A 119 -14.44 12.30 -11.83
CA GLY A 119 -14.75 13.69 -12.20
C GLY A 119 -15.87 13.77 -13.25
N SER A 120 -16.01 14.94 -13.90
CA SER A 120 -17.14 15.22 -14.79
C SER A 120 -16.79 15.40 -16.27
N SER A 121 -15.89 16.31 -16.67
CA SER A 121 -15.60 16.59 -18.11
C SER A 121 -14.25 16.05 -18.60
N ASP A 122 -13.14 16.47 -18.00
CA ASP A 122 -11.78 16.21 -18.52
C ASP A 122 -10.93 15.32 -17.62
N GLY A 123 -11.63 14.54 -16.80
CA GLY A 123 -11.22 13.16 -16.66
C GLY A 123 -10.29 12.84 -15.52
N ALA A 124 -10.91 12.25 -14.51
CA ALA A 124 -10.34 11.44 -13.45
C ALA A 124 -9.15 12.06 -12.70
N HIS A 125 -9.32 12.17 -11.40
CA HIS A 125 -8.26 12.64 -10.52
C HIS A 125 -7.94 11.60 -9.47
N SER A 126 -6.66 11.54 -9.12
CA SER A 126 -6.23 11.07 -7.81
C SER A 126 -5.65 12.22 -7.02
N LEU A 127 -6.13 12.40 -5.79
CA LEU A 127 -5.73 13.45 -4.87
C LEU A 127 -5.12 12.82 -3.62
N GLU A 128 -4.08 13.42 -3.06
CA GLU A 128 -3.69 13.19 -1.66
C GLU A 128 -4.08 14.40 -0.84
N VAL A 129 -4.91 14.19 0.17
CA VAL A 129 -5.43 15.23 1.06
C VAL A 129 -4.95 14.94 2.48
N ASN A 130 -4.38 15.94 3.15
CA ASN A 130 -3.95 15.79 4.54
C ASN A 130 -5.12 15.94 5.53
N ASN A 131 -4.85 15.78 6.83
CA ASN A 131 -5.91 15.84 7.84
C ASN A 131 -6.55 17.23 8.00
N SER A 132 -5.86 18.33 7.62
CA SER A 132 -6.43 19.68 7.61
C SER A 132 -7.32 19.97 6.40
N GLY A 133 -7.37 19.07 5.41
CA GLY A 133 -8.15 19.24 4.19
C GLY A 133 -7.39 19.90 3.05
N GLU A 134 -6.07 20.07 3.16
CA GLU A 134 -5.22 20.60 2.09
C GLU A 134 -4.86 19.49 1.11
N ILE A 135 -4.99 19.77 -0.19
CA ILE A 135 -4.51 18.90 -1.25
C ILE A 135 -2.99 19.04 -1.32
N VAL A 136 -2.26 17.98 -0.96
CA VAL A 136 -0.78 17.94 -0.98
C VAL A 136 -0.22 17.29 -2.25
N TRP A 137 -1.07 16.62 -3.02
CA TRP A 137 -0.74 16.07 -4.34
C TRP A 137 -2.00 15.91 -5.19
N ASP A 138 -1.89 16.16 -6.49
CA ASP A 138 -2.96 16.00 -7.47
C ASP A 138 -2.39 15.41 -8.76
N CYS A 139 -3.05 14.36 -9.26
CA CYS A 139 -2.80 13.79 -10.57
C CYS A 139 -4.08 13.76 -11.38
N LYS A 140 -4.07 14.54 -12.47
CA LYS A 140 -5.07 14.51 -13.52
C LYS A 140 -4.70 13.46 -14.55
N TYR A 141 -5.56 12.45 -14.71
CA TYR A 141 -5.34 11.39 -15.68
C TYR A 141 -5.74 11.78 -17.11
N ASN A 142 -6.50 12.85 -17.27
CA ASN A 142 -7.03 13.30 -18.56
C ASN A 142 -7.84 12.21 -19.29
N VAL A 143 -8.52 11.36 -18.50
CA VAL A 143 -9.41 10.29 -18.98
C VAL A 143 -10.80 10.51 -18.41
N GLY A 144 -11.68 11.06 -19.23
CA GLY A 144 -13.04 11.46 -18.86
C GLY A 144 -14.09 10.75 -19.68
N THR A 145 -15.36 11.04 -19.39
CA THR A 145 -16.45 10.52 -20.23
C THR A 145 -16.49 11.30 -21.56
N PRO A 146 -16.70 10.63 -22.71
CA PRO A 146 -16.99 9.20 -22.87
C PRO A 146 -15.75 8.27 -23.02
N GLN A 147 -14.54 8.82 -23.11
CA GLN A 147 -13.32 8.07 -23.52
C GLN A 147 -12.84 7.02 -22.52
N GLY A 148 -13.20 7.13 -21.24
CA GLY A 148 -12.99 6.08 -20.24
C GLY A 148 -12.99 6.61 -18.83
N ALA A 149 -13.80 6.01 -17.96
CA ALA A 149 -13.79 6.34 -16.53
C ALA A 149 -12.66 5.59 -15.82
N ILE A 150 -11.99 6.24 -14.86
CA ILE A 150 -11.13 5.52 -13.93
C ILE A 150 -11.99 4.65 -13.01
N TYR A 151 -11.64 3.37 -12.89
CA TYR A 151 -12.31 2.52 -11.91
C TYR A 151 -11.85 2.87 -10.49
N ARG A 152 -10.55 2.65 -10.22
CA ARG A 152 -9.92 2.87 -8.93
C ARG A 152 -8.41 3.02 -9.10
N ALA A 153 -7.81 3.89 -8.31
CA ALA A 153 -6.39 3.88 -8.01
C ALA A 153 -6.18 3.65 -6.51
N MET A 154 -5.05 3.04 -6.16
CA MET A 154 -4.62 2.81 -4.79
C MET A 154 -3.14 3.14 -4.69
N ARG A 155 -2.74 3.77 -3.59
CA ARG A 155 -1.33 3.97 -3.29
C ARG A 155 -0.78 2.67 -2.72
N THR A 156 0.23 2.13 -3.39
CA THR A 156 1.07 1.05 -2.86
C THR A 156 2.35 1.63 -2.27
N ALA A 157 2.92 0.97 -1.27
CA ALA A 157 4.21 1.36 -0.70
C ALA A 157 5.38 1.23 -1.71
N GLY A 158 5.17 0.43 -2.76
CA GLY A 158 6.10 0.23 -3.87
C GLY A 158 5.57 -0.82 -4.84
N LEU A 159 6.16 -0.92 -6.03
CA LEU A 159 5.87 -2.00 -6.97
C LEU A 159 6.51 -3.33 -6.56
N TYR A 160 7.53 -3.24 -5.70
CA TYR A 160 8.23 -4.37 -5.12
C TYR A 160 7.88 -4.45 -3.63
N LYS A 161 7.62 -5.67 -3.13
CA LYS A 161 7.61 -5.93 -1.69
C LYS A 161 8.99 -5.56 -1.16
N THR A 162 9.10 -4.41 -0.52
CA THR A 162 10.27 -4.09 0.28
C THR A 162 10.13 -4.90 1.55
N ASP A 163 10.69 -6.11 1.59
CA ASP A 163 10.95 -6.84 2.83
C ASP A 163 12.11 -6.14 3.59
N SER A 164 11.96 -4.84 3.88
CA SER A 164 12.68 -4.08 4.89
C SER A 164 12.31 -2.59 4.80
N PRO A 165 11.98 -1.92 5.92
CA PRO A 165 11.81 -0.48 5.93
C PRO A 165 13.17 0.19 5.69
N LEU A 166 13.15 1.35 5.05
CA LEU A 166 14.27 2.28 4.93
C LEU A 166 14.79 2.70 6.31
N SER A 167 15.57 1.83 6.95
CA SER A 167 16.67 2.29 7.78
C SER A 167 17.80 2.64 6.84
N MET A 168 18.54 3.72 7.09
CA MET A 168 19.90 3.79 6.60
C MET A 168 20.68 2.69 7.32
N GLN A 169 20.54 1.45 6.86
CA GLN A 169 21.59 0.48 7.06
C GLN A 169 22.74 1.02 6.23
N ASN A 170 23.72 1.61 6.92
CA ASN A 170 25.08 1.60 6.41
C ASN A 170 25.41 0.14 6.16
N PHE A 171 25.15 -0.34 4.94
CA PHE A 171 25.72 -1.60 4.50
C PHE A 171 27.22 -1.35 4.56
N ASN A 172 27.88 -1.89 5.59
CA ASN A 172 29.33 -1.97 5.65
C ASN A 172 29.77 -2.92 4.54
N LEU A 173 29.63 -2.51 3.29
CA LEU A 173 30.16 -3.24 2.15
C LEU A 173 31.67 -3.05 2.15
N PRO A 174 32.41 -4.10 1.79
CA PRO A 174 33.85 -3.99 1.67
C PRO A 174 34.20 -2.96 0.58
N GLN A 175 35.17 -2.10 0.85
CA GLN A 175 35.64 -1.09 -0.10
C GLN A 175 36.61 -1.66 -1.14
N LEU A 176 37.14 -2.87 -0.90
CA LEU A 176 38.07 -3.57 -1.77
C LEU A 176 37.68 -5.04 -1.88
N SER A 177 37.98 -5.67 -3.01
CA SER A 177 37.90 -7.11 -3.18
C SER A 177 39.22 -7.77 -2.75
N GLN A 178 39.20 -8.61 -1.73
CA GLN A 178 40.40 -9.30 -1.24
C GLN A 178 40.10 -10.61 -0.52
N LEU A 179 41.09 -11.50 -0.49
CA LEU A 179 41.11 -12.64 0.41
C LEU A 179 41.37 -12.15 1.85
N LYS A 180 40.54 -12.58 2.81
CA LYS A 180 40.64 -12.17 4.21
C LYS A 180 41.43 -13.16 5.06
N SER A 181 41.02 -14.42 5.07
CA SER A 181 41.60 -15.43 5.95
C SER A 181 41.43 -16.82 5.35
N ILE A 182 42.35 -17.72 5.71
CA ILE A 182 42.28 -19.15 5.38
C ILE A 182 42.49 -19.94 6.67
N TYR A 183 41.46 -20.65 7.16
CA TYR A 183 41.51 -21.34 8.45
C TYR A 183 40.60 -22.57 8.55
N PRO A 184 40.91 -23.54 9.41
CA PRO A 184 42.16 -23.65 10.15
C PRO A 184 43.30 -24.15 9.26
N ASN A 185 44.43 -23.46 9.30
CA ASN A 185 45.70 -23.88 8.70
C ASN A 185 46.76 -23.81 9.83
N PRO A 186 47.66 -24.79 10.06
CA PRO A 186 47.98 -26.00 9.27
C PRO A 186 47.45 -27.36 9.79
N PHE A 187 47.42 -28.35 8.89
CA PHE A 187 47.03 -29.78 9.05
C PHE A 187 45.54 -30.13 9.13
N ASN A 188 44.64 -29.31 8.59
CA ASN A 188 43.23 -29.69 8.42
C ASN A 188 42.90 -29.93 6.94
N PRO A 189 42.34 -31.08 6.55
CA PRO A 189 41.88 -31.31 5.19
C PRO A 189 40.73 -30.38 4.78
N ILE A 190 39.99 -29.83 5.74
CA ILE A 190 38.88 -28.90 5.48
C ILE A 190 39.25 -27.51 5.98
N ILE A 191 39.33 -26.54 5.06
CA ILE A 191 39.62 -25.13 5.38
C ILE A 191 38.52 -24.22 4.86
N ASN A 192 38.29 -23.14 5.59
CA ASN A 192 37.45 -22.01 5.22
C ASN A 192 38.34 -20.93 4.59
N ILE A 193 37.89 -20.42 3.46
CA ILE A 193 38.48 -19.32 2.71
C ILE A 193 37.51 -18.16 2.81
N GLU A 194 37.84 -17.18 3.65
CA GLU A 194 37.10 -15.93 3.78
C GLU A 194 37.62 -14.91 2.77
N TYR A 195 36.70 -14.23 2.09
CA TYR A 195 37.01 -13.20 1.12
C TYR A 195 35.89 -12.15 1.10
N GLU A 196 36.23 -10.98 0.58
CA GLU A 196 35.30 -9.88 0.44
C GLU A 196 35.32 -9.35 -1.01
N LEU A 197 34.18 -8.84 -1.47
CA LEU A 197 33.98 -8.32 -2.82
C LEU A 197 33.38 -6.91 -2.76
N SER A 198 34.05 -5.92 -3.34
CA SER A 198 33.53 -4.55 -3.43
C SER A 198 32.61 -4.33 -4.63
N GLU A 199 32.65 -5.21 -5.63
CA GLU A 199 31.85 -5.13 -6.85
C GLU A 199 31.38 -6.51 -7.33
N PRO A 200 30.27 -6.60 -8.09
CA PRO A 200 29.75 -7.85 -8.60
C PRO A 200 30.75 -8.59 -9.51
N THR A 201 31.22 -9.76 -9.08
CA THR A 201 32.34 -10.47 -9.73
C THR A 201 32.12 -11.99 -9.72
N ALA A 202 32.62 -12.68 -10.76
CA ALA A 202 32.72 -14.13 -10.76
C ALA A 202 33.97 -14.59 -10.00
N VAL A 203 33.79 -15.45 -8.99
CA VAL A 203 34.86 -15.89 -8.10
C VAL A 203 35.25 -17.34 -8.36
N GLN A 204 36.55 -17.58 -8.42
CA GLN A 204 37.17 -18.91 -8.45
C GLN A 204 38.42 -18.92 -7.56
N PHE A 205 38.72 -20.07 -6.96
CA PHE A 205 39.97 -20.31 -6.23
C PHE A 205 40.73 -21.46 -6.87
N GLY A 206 42.00 -21.23 -7.22
CA GLY A 206 42.92 -22.29 -7.62
C GLY A 206 43.78 -22.70 -6.43
N ILE A 207 43.91 -24.00 -6.20
CA ILE A 207 44.69 -24.58 -5.11
C ILE A 207 45.96 -25.15 -5.72
N TYR A 208 47.12 -24.74 -5.20
CA TYR A 208 48.43 -25.11 -5.73
C TYR A 208 49.29 -25.82 -4.68
N ASN A 209 50.07 -26.80 -5.11
CA ASN A 209 51.08 -27.41 -4.24
C ASN A 209 52.35 -26.53 -4.14
N ILE A 210 53.30 -26.93 -3.30
CA ILE A 210 54.56 -26.18 -3.08
C ILE A 210 55.47 -26.08 -4.33
N LYS A 211 55.20 -26.87 -5.37
CA LYS A 211 55.89 -26.81 -6.67
C LYS A 211 55.20 -25.86 -7.64
N GLY A 212 54.05 -25.29 -7.27
CA GLY A 212 53.23 -24.43 -8.11
C GLY A 212 52.29 -25.19 -9.07
N GLU A 213 52.10 -26.50 -8.88
CA GLU A 213 51.16 -27.29 -9.69
C GLU A 213 49.75 -27.14 -9.11
N GLU A 214 48.76 -26.88 -9.97
CA GLU A 214 47.35 -26.81 -9.55
C GLU A 214 46.85 -28.21 -9.18
N ILE A 215 46.39 -28.38 -7.95
CA ILE A 215 45.88 -29.64 -7.42
C ILE A 215 44.35 -29.66 -7.31
N ASP A 216 43.70 -28.49 -7.23
CA ASP A 216 42.24 -28.40 -7.17
C ASP A 216 41.74 -26.99 -7.56
N ARG A 217 40.44 -26.87 -7.87
CA ARG A 217 39.78 -25.62 -8.22
C ARG A 217 38.36 -25.54 -7.67
N ILE A 218 38.06 -24.45 -6.99
CA ILE A 218 36.72 -24.12 -6.50
C ILE A 218 36.10 -23.05 -7.40
N ASN A 219 35.00 -23.40 -8.07
CA ASN A 219 34.22 -22.45 -8.85
C ASN A 219 33.03 -21.96 -8.04
N VAL A 220 33.15 -20.76 -7.44
CA VAL A 220 32.08 -20.17 -6.63
C VAL A 220 31.02 -19.48 -7.50
N GLY A 221 31.41 -19.03 -8.69
CA GLY A 221 30.52 -18.37 -9.63
C GLY A 221 30.29 -16.90 -9.32
N TYR A 222 29.25 -16.32 -9.91
CA TYR A 222 28.95 -14.90 -9.79
C TYR A 222 28.39 -14.53 -8.42
N LYS A 223 28.97 -13.51 -7.77
CA LYS A 223 28.56 -13.00 -6.46
C LYS A 223 28.39 -11.48 -6.50
N GLN A 224 27.50 -10.98 -5.65
CA GLN A 224 27.30 -9.55 -5.41
C GLN A 224 28.36 -9.02 -4.42
N PRO A 225 28.45 -7.70 -4.16
CA PRO A 225 29.35 -7.17 -3.13
C PRO A 225 28.99 -7.69 -1.73
N GLY A 226 29.99 -8.06 -0.94
CA GLY A 226 29.78 -8.59 0.41
C GLY A 226 30.96 -9.39 0.96
N PHE A 227 30.78 -9.94 2.16
CA PHE A 227 31.72 -10.86 2.80
C PHE A 227 31.24 -12.29 2.62
N TYR A 228 32.15 -13.17 2.28
CA TYR A 228 31.84 -14.55 1.93
C TYR A 228 32.86 -15.50 2.54
N THR A 229 32.41 -16.73 2.78
CA THR A 229 33.26 -17.85 3.17
C THR A 229 32.96 -19.00 2.22
N THR A 230 33.99 -19.63 1.67
CA THR A 230 33.87 -20.89 0.94
C THR A 230 34.73 -21.96 1.61
N VAL A 231 34.37 -23.22 1.45
CA VAL A 231 35.10 -24.34 2.02
C VAL A 231 35.90 -25.02 0.91
N TRP A 232 37.16 -25.34 1.21
CA TRP A 232 37.96 -26.30 0.44
C TRP A 232 38.10 -27.59 1.26
N ASN A 233 37.93 -28.73 0.60
CA ASN A 233 38.21 -30.05 1.18
C ASN A 233 39.30 -30.73 0.34
N GLY A 234 40.45 -30.99 0.96
CA GLY A 234 41.62 -31.61 0.35
C GLY A 234 41.80 -33.09 0.68
N GLU A 235 40.79 -33.76 1.26
CA GLU A 235 40.69 -35.22 1.33
C GLU A 235 40.28 -35.85 -0.01
#